data_AF-X1A7L0-F1
#
_entry.id   AF-X1A7L0-F1
#
_cell.length_a   1.000
_cell.length_b   1.000
_cell.length_c   1.000
_cell.angle_alpha   90.00
_cell.angle_beta   90.00
_cell.angle_gamma   90.00
#
_symmetry.space_group_name_H-M   'P 1'
#
loop_
_entity.id
_entity.type
_entity.pdbx_description
1 polymer ?
#
loop_
_entity_poly.entity_id
_entity_poly.type
_entity_poly.pdbx_seq_one_letter_code
_entity_poly.pdbx_strand_id
1 'polypeptide(L)'
;MFNPNLVSDSIAELVQVMRSDHFFKFFHIPLQSGSNATLKTMGRLYTVEEWERIVDVVRQTFSDSTIATDIIVGFPGLVVIFKYFV
;
A
#
# COMPACT_ATOMS: atom_id res chain seq x y z
N MET A 1 2.16 0.79 -10.37
CA MET A 1 2.69 1.08 -9.02
C MET A 1 1.86 2.21 -8.42
N PHE A 2 1.31 2.00 -7.22
CA PHE A 2 0.46 2.92 -6.48
C PHE A 2 1.24 3.47 -5.29
N ASN A 3 1.83 4.66 -5.43
CA ASN A 3 2.53 5.29 -4.31
C ASN A 3 1.50 5.75 -3.27
N PRO A 4 1.54 5.26 -2.01
CA PRO A 4 0.51 5.56 -1.02
C PRO A 4 0.26 7.06 -0.80
N ASN A 5 1.32 7.87 -0.81
CA ASN A 5 1.23 9.34 -0.67
C ASN A 5 0.35 10.01 -1.72
N LEU A 6 0.33 9.46 -2.94
CA LEU A 6 -0.30 10.09 -4.09
C LEU A 6 -1.74 9.60 -4.31
N VAL A 7 -2.07 8.44 -3.76
CA VAL A 7 -3.34 7.76 -4.03
C VAL A 7 -4.28 7.73 -2.83
N SER A 8 -3.81 8.06 -1.62
CA SER A 8 -4.62 8.00 -0.38
C SER A 8 -6.00 8.65 -0.52
N ASP A 9 -6.03 9.83 -1.14
CA ASP A 9 -7.22 10.67 -1.22
C ASP A 9 -8.12 10.33 -2.41
N SER A 10 -7.58 9.62 -3.41
CA SER A 10 -8.27 9.32 -4.68
C SER A 10 -8.48 7.83 -4.92
N ILE A 11 -8.08 6.97 -3.97
CA ILE A 11 -8.12 5.51 -4.15
C ILE A 11 -9.54 5.02 -4.40
N ALA A 12 -10.54 5.60 -3.72
CA ALA A 12 -11.93 5.20 -3.85
C ALA A 12 -12.44 5.42 -5.28
N GLU A 13 -12.18 6.59 -5.85
CA GLU A 13 -12.57 6.95 -7.22
C GLU A 13 -11.78 6.13 -8.24
N LEU A 14 -10.47 5.93 -8.02
CA LEU A 14 -9.61 5.14 -8.90
C LEU A 14 -10.11 3.69 -9.02
N VAL A 15 -10.41 3.04 -7.89
CA VAL A 15 -10.91 1.65 -7.93
C VAL A 15 -12.28 1.53 -8.59
N GLN A 16 -13.13 2.57 -8.54
CA GLN A 16 -14.39 2.57 -9.28
C GLN A 16 -14.18 2.56 -10.79
N VAL A 17 -13.29 3.42 -11.30
CA VAL A 17 -12.97 3.46 -12.75
C VAL A 17 -12.35 2.14 -13.22
N MET A 18 -11.55 1.52 -12.36
CA MET A 18 -10.90 0.25 -12.64
C MET A 18 -11.85 -0.96 -12.59
N ARG A 19 -13.16 -0.80 -12.38
CA ARG A 19 -14.13 -1.92 -12.39
C ARG A 19 -14.29 -2.59 -13.75
N SER A 20 -13.97 -1.89 -14.84
CA SER A 20 -14.00 -2.48 -16.18
C SER A 20 -13.10 -3.72 -16.28
N ASP A 21 -13.54 -4.72 -17.06
CA ASP A 21 -12.79 -5.96 -17.33
C ASP A 21 -11.50 -5.72 -18.13
N HIS A 22 -11.32 -4.52 -18.68
CA HIS A 22 -10.07 -4.13 -19.36
C HIS A 22 -8.90 -3.90 -18.39
N PHE A 23 -9.16 -3.84 -17.08
CA PHE A 23 -8.11 -3.70 -16.07
C PHE A 23 -7.85 -5.02 -15.35
N PHE A 24 -6.61 -5.47 -15.38
CA PHE A 24 -6.14 -6.56 -14.54
C PHE A 24 -6.05 -6.11 -13.07
N LYS A 25 -6.64 -6.87 -12.14
CA LYS A 25 -6.78 -6.49 -10.72
C LYS A 25 -5.52 -6.80 -9.90
N PHE A 26 -4.37 -6.35 -10.40
CA PHE A 26 -3.08 -6.45 -9.73
C PHE A 26 -2.62 -5.07 -9.25
N PHE A 27 -2.42 -4.93 -7.95
CA PHE A 27 -2.09 -3.66 -7.31
C PHE A 27 -0.73 -3.77 -6.61
N HIS A 28 0.27 -3.12 -7.18
CA HIS A 28 1.57 -2.96 -6.53
C HIS A 28 1.57 -1.69 -5.68
N ILE A 29 1.50 -1.84 -4.35
CA ILE A 29 1.38 -0.77 -3.37
C ILE A 29 2.53 -0.93 -2.34
N PRO A 30 3.67 -0.23 -2.50
CA PRO A 30 4.83 -0.43 -1.64
C PRO A 30 4.60 0.12 -0.22
N LEU A 31 4.65 -0.76 0.78
CA LEU A 31 4.66 -0.36 2.19
C LEU A 31 6.07 0.06 2.63
N GLN A 32 7.09 -0.69 2.23
CA GLN A 32 8.52 -0.51 2.53
C GLN A 32 8.92 -0.84 3.97
N SER A 33 8.10 -0.49 4.98
CA SER A 33 8.29 -0.88 6.38
C SER A 33 6.98 -0.84 7.15
N GLY A 34 6.73 -1.79 8.06
CA GLY A 34 5.57 -1.77 8.95
C GLY A 34 5.75 -0.92 10.21
N SER A 35 6.70 0.02 10.23
CA SER A 35 6.95 0.93 11.36
C SER A 35 6.90 2.38 10.90
N ASN A 36 5.96 3.17 11.43
CA ASN A 36 5.82 4.60 11.13
C ASN A 36 7.10 5.40 11.41
N ALA A 37 7.84 5.04 12.47
CA ALA A 37 9.13 5.65 12.76
C ALA A 37 10.16 5.37 11.64
N THR A 38 10.17 4.14 11.11
CA THR A 38 11.04 3.76 9.99
C THR A 38 10.64 4.43 8.70
N LEU A 39 9.34 4.45 8.37
CA LEU A 39 8.81 5.13 7.19
C LEU A 39 9.19 6.62 7.18
N LYS A 40 9.06 7.29 8.33
CA LYS A 40 9.45 8.69 8.49
C LYS A 40 10.94 8.89 8.23
N THR A 41 11.82 8.05 8.77
CA THR A 41 13.27 8.16 8.53
C THR A 41 13.66 7.81 7.09
N MET A 42 12.90 6.92 6.44
CA MET A 42 13.03 6.66 4.99
C MET A 42 12.52 7.81 4.11
N GLY A 43 11.97 8.89 4.69
CA GLY A 43 11.39 10.01 3.92
C GLY A 43 10.05 9.69 3.26
N ARG A 44 9.33 8.69 3.75
CA ARG A 44 7.95 8.41 3.32
C ARG A 44 7.01 9.40 4.00
N LEU A 45 5.99 9.85 3.26
CA LEU A 45 5.02 10.86 3.71
C LEU A 45 3.65 10.21 3.99
N TYR A 46 3.66 8.92 4.28
CA TYR A 46 2.50 8.10 4.59
C TYR A 46 2.76 7.28 5.85
N THR A 47 1.69 6.90 6.55
CA THR A 47 1.72 5.95 7.66
C THR A 47 1.32 4.54 7.22
N VAL A 48 1.59 3.55 8.09
CA VAL A 48 1.13 2.17 7.91
C VAL A 48 -0.40 2.13 7.82
N GLU A 49 -1.10 2.93 8.62
CA GLU A 49 -2.56 3.00 8.63
C GLU A 49 -3.14 3.59 7.33
N GLU A 50 -2.48 4.60 6.75
CA GLU A 50 -2.85 5.15 5.44
C GLU A 50 -2.65 4.13 4.32
N TRP A 51 -1.56 3.35 4.39
CA TRP A 51 -1.35 2.23 3.48
C TRP A 51 -2.40 1.12 3.66
N GLU A 52 -2.71 0.73 4.90
CA GLU A 52 -3.74 -0.28 5.24
C GLU A 52 -5.11 0.15 4.68
N ARG A 53 -5.47 1.43 4.83
CA ARG A 53 -6.71 1.99 4.28
C ARG A 53 -6.79 1.83 2.75
N ILE A 54 -5.70 2.08 2.02
CA ILE A 54 -5.66 1.91 0.56
C ILE A 54 -5.91 0.45 0.20
N VAL A 55 -5.24 -0.48 0.90
CA VAL A 55 -5.40 -1.92 0.71
C VAL A 55 -6.83 -2.37 0.99
N ASP A 56 -7.44 -1.89 2.06
CA ASP A 56 -8.82 -2.21 2.43
C ASP A 56 -9.81 -1.77 1.35
N VAL A 57 -9.66 -0.56 0.82
CA VAL A 57 -10.51 -0.05 -0.27
C VAL A 57 -10.38 -0.91 -1.53
N VAL A 58 -9.16 -1.32 -1.88
CA VAL A 58 -8.90 -2.22 -3.02
C VAL A 58 -9.58 -3.58 -2.80
N ARG A 59 -9.38 -4.21 -1.64
CA ARG A 59 -9.97 -5.54 -1.33
C ARG A 59 -11.49 -5.52 -1.24
N GLN A 60 -12.07 -4.47 -0.69
CA GLN A 60 -13.52 -4.30 -0.63
C GLN A 60 -14.14 -4.15 -2.02
N THR A 61 -13.40 -3.55 -2.96
CA THR A 61 -13.88 -3.35 -4.34
C THR A 61 -13.62 -4.57 -5.23
N PHE A 62 -12.47 -5.24 -5.03
CA PHE A 62 -11.99 -6.38 -5.80
C PHE A 62 -11.53 -7.49 -4.83
N SER A 63 -12.45 -8.38 -4.46
CA SER A 63 -12.17 -9.46 -3.50
C SER A 63 -11.15 -10.49 -4.02
N ASP A 64 -10.96 -10.57 -5.34
CA ASP A 64 -10.01 -11.43 -6.05
C ASP A 64 -8.73 -10.70 -6.46
N SER A 65 -8.55 -9.45 -6.03
CA SER A 65 -7.35 -8.67 -6.36
C SER A 65 -6.08 -9.27 -5.78
N THR A 66 -4.99 -9.14 -6.54
CA THR A 66 -3.64 -9.48 -6.05
C THR A 66 -2.94 -8.20 -5.62
N ILE A 67 -2.44 -8.17 -4.39
CA ILE A 67 -1.68 -7.04 -3.85
C ILE A 67 -0.22 -7.44 -3.70
N ALA A 68 0.67 -6.67 -4.34
CA ALA A 68 2.10 -6.81 -4.19
C ALA A 68 2.66 -5.63 -3.40
N THR A 69 3.56 -5.90 -2.46
CA THR A 69 4.21 -4.86 -1.66
C THR A 69 5.69 -5.17 -1.51
N ASP A 70 6.51 -4.12 -1.51
CA ASP A 70 7.94 -4.24 -1.28
C ASP A 70 8.24 -3.93 0.18
N ILE A 71 9.13 -4.71 0.79
CA ILE A 71 9.60 -4.50 2.16
C ILE A 71 11.12 -4.40 2.16
N ILE A 72 11.65 -3.36 2.81
CA ILE A 72 13.09 -3.18 3.01
C ILE A 72 13.43 -3.67 4.41
N VAL A 73 14.42 -4.56 4.49
CA VAL A 73 14.89 -5.15 5.74
C VAL A 73 16.27 -4.59 6.09
N GLY A 74 16.58 -4.42 7.38
CA GLY A 74 17.90 -3.94 7.82
C GLY A 74 18.18 -2.46 7.53
N PHE A 75 17.15 -1.62 7.51
CA PHE A 75 17.35 -0.17 7.34
C PHE A 75 18.17 0.40 8.51
N PRO A 76 19.25 1.17 8.25
CA PRO A 76 20.18 1.60 9.28
C PRO A 76 19.51 2.31 10.46
N GLY A 77 19.76 1.79 11.68
CA GLY A 77 19.32 2.42 12.93
C GLY A 77 17.87 2.14 13.35
N LEU A 78 17.09 1.34 12.62
CA LEU A 78 15.68 1.07 12.95
C LEU A 78 15.26 -0.38 12.74
N VAL A 79 14.29 -0.82 13.54
CA VAL A 79 13.66 -2.15 13.44
C VAL A 79 12.49 -2.09 12.46
N VAL A 80 12.52 -2.99 11.47
CA VAL A 80 11.41 -3.19 10.53
C VAL A 80 10.46 -4.20 11.15
N ILE A 81 9.21 -3.80 11.38
CA ILE A 81 8.15 -4.71 11.81
C ILE A 81 7.44 -5.20 10.55
N PHE A 82 7.34 -6.52 10.39
CA PHE A 82 6.58 -7.13 9.32
C PHE A 82 5.16 -7.37 9.82
N LYS A 83 4.20 -6.60 9.32
CA LYS A 83 2.80 -7.02 9.33
C LYS A 83 2.54 -7.78 8.04
N TYR A 84 2.30 -9.08 8.15
CA TYR A 84 1.89 -9.91 7.02
C TYR A 84 0.39 -9.69 6.78
N PHE A 85 0.03 -9.18 5.61
CA PHE A 85 -1.33 -9.31 5.07
C PHE A 85 -1.22 -9.73 3.60
N VAL A 86 -1.74 -10.93 3.31
CA VAL A 86 -1.78 -11.63 2.00
C VAL A 86 -3.01 -11.19 1.25
#